data_AF-A0A1J6JQ46-F1
#
_entry.id   AF-A0A1J6JQ46-F1
#
_cell.length_a   1.000
_cell.length_b   1.000
_cell.length_c   1.000
_cell.angle_alpha   90.00
_cell.angle_beta   90.00
_cell.angle_gamma   90.00
#
_symmetry.space_group_name_H-M   'P 1'
#
loop_
_entity.id
_entity.type
_entity.pdbx_description
1 polymer ?
#
loop_
_entity_poly.entity_id
_entity_poly.type
_entity_poly.pdbx_seq_one_letter_code
_entity_poly.pdbx_strand_id
1 'polypeptide(L)'
;MRKGRGKTRGFSIQKKRKNNPNGKLEVIIPPDRTVAVGPGANNFVTELSVTVDQNAKHDVKTWKKVSDLAKERIVAHMLDAFEIPDTQHTRDTILHTANNLYRYRRSRLHDHFKKFATKEERLQNIPEDVTEVEWKFLVDYFDSDPFKTRLPAALFNIITNLSGSDEASPANPMDDIMDDDA
;
A
#
# COMPACT_ATOMS: atom_id res chain seq x y z
N MET A 1 -10.99 -4.50 31.86
CA MET A 1 -10.58 -3.94 30.57
C MET A 1 -9.59 -4.90 29.92
N ARG A 2 -9.90 -5.54 28.78
CA ARG A 2 -8.95 -6.45 28.11
C ARG A 2 -7.85 -5.61 27.46
N LYS A 3 -6.60 -5.77 27.90
CA LYS A 3 -5.42 -5.20 27.25
C LYS A 3 -5.45 -5.71 25.79
N GLY A 4 -5.56 -4.79 24.83
CA GLY A 4 -5.49 -5.16 23.41
C GLY A 4 -4.20 -5.91 23.13
N ARG A 5 -4.20 -6.82 22.15
CA ARG A 5 -2.95 -7.46 21.71
C ARG A 5 -2.00 -6.37 21.19
N GLY A 6 -0.77 -6.37 21.71
CA GLY A 6 0.30 -5.53 21.19
C GLY A 6 0.67 -5.89 19.76
N LYS A 7 1.51 -5.08 19.12
CA LYS A 7 2.00 -5.29 17.76
C LYS A 7 2.68 -6.66 17.63
N THR A 8 2.41 -7.37 16.53
CA THR A 8 3.11 -8.61 16.20
C THR A 8 4.55 -8.32 15.77
N ARG A 9 5.52 -9.08 16.29
CA ARG A 9 6.93 -9.02 15.88
C ARG A 9 7.33 -10.20 14.99
N GLY A 10 6.37 -11.00 14.53
CA GLY A 10 6.62 -12.16 13.67
C GLY A 10 7.24 -13.38 14.38
N PHE A 11 7.48 -13.34 15.69
CA PHE A 11 8.12 -14.45 16.42
C PHE A 11 7.38 -15.80 16.28
N SER A 12 6.04 -15.77 16.24
CA SER A 12 5.25 -16.98 16.00
C SER A 12 5.49 -17.55 14.61
N ILE A 13 5.64 -16.69 13.59
CA ILE A 13 5.91 -17.10 12.21
C ILE A 13 7.34 -17.62 12.09
N GLN A 14 8.33 -16.93 12.67
CA GLN A 14 9.71 -17.39 12.72
C GLN A 14 9.83 -18.76 13.40
N LYS A 15 9.10 -18.99 14.50
CA LYS A 15 9.05 -20.30 15.15
C LYS A 15 8.42 -21.37 14.26
N LYS A 16 7.32 -21.05 13.56
CA LYS A 16 6.70 -21.99 12.59
C LYS A 16 7.66 -22.35 11.46
N ARG A 17 8.38 -21.37 10.90
CA ARG A 17 9.39 -21.58 9.85
C ARG A 17 10.51 -22.50 10.33
N LYS A 18 11.09 -22.23 11.51
CA LYS A 18 12.15 -23.07 12.10
C LYS A 18 11.72 -24.52 12.32
N ASN A 19 10.44 -24.75 12.57
CA ASN A 19 9.89 -26.09 12.80
C ASN A 19 9.45 -26.79 11.50
N ASN A 20 9.42 -26.11 10.35
CA ASN A 20 9.10 -26.73 9.06
C ASN A 20 10.39 -27.32 8.46
N PRO A 21 10.40 -28.60 8.01
CA PRO A 21 11.56 -29.23 7.37
C PRO A 21 12.28 -28.41 6.30
N ASN A 22 11.56 -27.61 5.51
CA ASN A 22 12.14 -26.79 4.45
C ASN A 22 12.34 -25.31 4.83
N GLY A 23 12.02 -24.92 6.08
CA GLY A 23 12.15 -23.55 6.56
C GLY A 23 11.13 -22.54 6.01
N LYS A 24 10.20 -22.98 5.15
CA LYS A 24 9.20 -22.17 4.48
C LYS A 24 7.80 -22.45 5.01
N LEU A 25 6.81 -21.65 4.63
CA LEU A 25 5.41 -21.88 4.97
C LEU A 25 4.56 -21.98 3.71
N GLU A 26 3.59 -22.89 3.72
CA GLU A 26 2.63 -23.01 2.63
C GLU A 26 1.67 -21.83 2.59
N VAL A 27 1.38 -21.35 1.39
CA VAL A 27 0.31 -20.38 1.10
C VAL A 27 -0.08 -20.49 -0.38
N ILE A 28 -1.33 -20.17 -0.69
CA ILE A 28 -1.84 -20.20 -2.06
C ILE A 28 -2.05 -18.77 -2.55
N ILE A 29 -1.47 -18.44 -3.71
CA ILE A 29 -1.79 -17.23 -4.47
C ILE A 29 -2.44 -17.69 -5.78
N PRO A 30 -3.79 -17.58 -5.89
CA PRO A 30 -4.49 -17.97 -7.11
C PRO A 30 -4.07 -17.09 -8.29
N PRO A 31 -3.95 -17.63 -9.52
CA PRO A 31 -3.52 -16.87 -10.69
C PRO A 31 -4.51 -15.76 -11.10
N ASP A 32 -5.78 -15.90 -10.71
CA ASP A 32 -6.88 -14.96 -11.00
C ASP A 32 -7.08 -13.90 -9.90
N ARG A 33 -6.31 -13.95 -8.80
CA ARG A 33 -6.52 -13.08 -7.63
C ARG A 33 -5.23 -12.47 -7.13
N THR A 34 -5.30 -11.20 -6.76
CA THR A 34 -4.19 -10.46 -6.14
C THR A 34 -4.23 -10.57 -4.61
N VAL A 35 -4.49 -11.77 -4.09
CA VAL A 35 -4.56 -12.03 -2.63
C VAL A 35 -4.17 -13.47 -2.30
N ALA A 36 -3.46 -13.63 -1.18
CA ALA A 36 -3.18 -14.94 -0.62
C ALA A 36 -4.45 -15.55 0.03
N VAL A 37 -4.67 -16.85 -0.17
CA VAL A 37 -5.83 -17.58 0.34
C VAL A 37 -5.43 -18.86 1.07
N GLY A 38 -6.41 -19.49 1.71
CA GLY A 38 -6.24 -20.75 2.43
C GLY A 38 -5.63 -20.60 3.84
N PRO A 39 -5.30 -21.72 4.51
CA PRO A 39 -4.84 -21.74 5.90
C PRO A 39 -3.58 -20.91 6.15
N GLY A 40 -2.71 -20.76 5.14
CA GLY A 40 -1.47 -19.98 5.20
C GLY A 40 -1.66 -18.45 5.11
N ALA A 41 -2.82 -17.96 4.66
CA ALA A 41 -3.03 -16.55 4.34
C ALA A 41 -2.76 -15.61 5.53
N ASN A 42 -3.19 -16.00 6.74
CA ASN A 42 -2.93 -15.19 7.94
C ASN A 42 -1.44 -15.12 8.30
N ASN A 43 -0.69 -16.21 8.10
CA ASN A 43 0.75 -16.20 8.32
C ASN A 43 1.42 -15.30 7.29
N PHE A 44 0.99 -15.37 6.03
CA PHE A 44 1.47 -14.52 4.93
C PHE A 44 1.27 -13.04 5.21
N VAL A 45 0.05 -12.62 5.55
CA VAL A 45 -0.24 -11.20 5.87
C VAL A 45 0.52 -10.75 7.11
N THR A 46 0.65 -11.61 8.13
CA THR A 46 1.40 -11.28 9.35
C THR A 46 2.88 -11.06 9.06
N GLU A 47 3.51 -11.96 8.32
CA GLU A 47 4.93 -11.85 7.96
C GLU A 47 5.17 -10.65 7.04
N LEU A 48 4.31 -10.44 6.06
CA LEU A 48 4.40 -9.31 5.15
C LEU A 48 4.27 -7.98 5.88
N SER A 49 3.35 -7.87 6.85
CA SER A 49 3.18 -6.67 7.67
C SER A 49 4.45 -6.34 8.44
N VAL A 50 5.07 -7.33 9.10
CA VAL A 50 6.34 -7.15 9.81
C VAL A 50 7.46 -6.75 8.85
N THR A 51 7.52 -7.39 7.68
CA THR A 51 8.57 -7.14 6.67
C THR A 51 8.44 -5.74 6.07
N VAL A 52 7.20 -5.28 5.80
CA VAL A 52 6.92 -3.92 5.35
C VAL A 52 7.38 -2.92 6.41
N ASP A 53 7.02 -3.12 7.67
CA ASP A 53 7.42 -2.22 8.76
C ASP A 53 8.96 -2.13 8.93
N GLN A 54 9.69 -3.19 8.60
CA GLN A 54 11.16 -3.21 8.67
C GLN A 54 11.86 -2.54 7.49
N ASN A 55 11.22 -2.50 6.32
CA ASN A 55 11.87 -2.08 5.07
C ASN A 55 11.31 -0.77 4.49
N ALA A 56 10.03 -0.47 4.72
CA ALA A 56 9.34 0.68 4.15
C ALA A 56 9.15 1.79 5.19
N LYS A 57 10.13 2.69 5.25
CA LYS A 57 10.08 3.85 6.13
C LYS A 57 8.90 4.77 5.83
N HIS A 58 8.42 5.46 6.86
CA HIS A 58 7.29 6.40 6.74
C HIS A 58 7.70 7.85 6.43
N ASP A 59 8.98 8.09 6.17
CA ASP A 59 9.59 9.37 5.76
C ASP A 59 9.33 9.76 4.29
N VAL A 60 8.41 9.06 3.62
CA VAL A 60 7.95 9.37 2.26
C VAL A 60 6.43 9.52 2.19
N LYS A 61 5.95 10.37 1.28
CA LYS A 61 4.52 10.73 1.18
C LYS A 61 3.61 9.58 0.72
N THR A 62 4.10 8.70 -0.15
CA THR A 62 3.31 7.64 -0.80
C THR A 62 4.12 6.36 -0.99
N TRP A 63 3.44 5.22 -1.10
CA TRP A 63 4.08 3.93 -1.43
C TRP A 63 4.90 3.99 -2.73
N LYS A 64 4.44 4.76 -3.72
CA LYS A 64 5.18 4.98 -4.98
C LYS A 64 6.58 5.57 -4.76
N LYS A 65 6.79 6.31 -3.66
CA LYS A 65 8.08 6.92 -3.30
C LYS A 65 8.94 6.05 -2.37
N VAL A 66 8.42 4.90 -1.89
CA VAL A 66 9.27 3.89 -1.25
C VAL A 66 10.26 3.37 -2.29
N SER A 67 11.53 3.26 -1.91
CA SER A 67 12.60 2.87 -2.83
C SER A 67 12.37 1.48 -3.41
N ASP A 68 12.81 1.26 -4.65
CA ASP A 68 12.67 -0.04 -5.28
C ASP A 68 13.51 -1.12 -4.57
N LEU A 69 14.68 -0.75 -4.04
CA LEU A 69 15.46 -1.62 -3.17
C LEU A 69 14.68 -2.11 -1.94
N ALA A 70 13.85 -1.26 -1.32
CA ALA A 70 13.02 -1.68 -0.19
C ALA A 70 11.91 -2.64 -0.64
N LYS A 71 11.29 -2.39 -1.79
CA LYS A 71 10.27 -3.27 -2.38
C LYS A 71 10.87 -4.63 -2.77
N GLU A 72 12.05 -4.65 -3.36
CA GLU A 72 12.79 -5.86 -3.70
C GLU A 72 13.13 -6.67 -2.46
N ARG A 73 13.60 -6.04 -1.38
CA ARG A 73 13.84 -6.71 -0.09
C ARG A 73 12.59 -7.36 0.48
N ILE A 74 11.45 -6.66 0.42
CA ILE A 74 10.15 -7.21 0.85
C ILE A 74 9.80 -8.44 0.02
N VAL A 75 9.89 -8.36 -1.30
CA VAL A 75 9.57 -9.47 -2.21
C VAL A 75 10.51 -10.66 -1.96
N ALA A 76 11.82 -10.43 -1.91
CA ALA A 76 12.83 -11.47 -1.68
C ALA A 76 12.60 -12.19 -0.35
N HIS A 77 12.30 -11.45 0.73
CA HIS A 77 11.99 -12.05 2.03
C HIS A 77 10.74 -12.93 1.97
N MET A 78 9.68 -12.50 1.27
CA MET A 78 8.46 -13.30 1.16
C MET A 78 8.64 -14.57 0.33
N LEU A 79 9.43 -14.53 -0.75
CA LEU A 79 9.79 -15.70 -1.56
C LEU A 79 10.70 -16.70 -0.80
N ASP A 80 11.51 -16.19 0.14
CA ASP A 80 12.28 -17.03 1.07
C ASP A 80 11.40 -17.63 2.18
N ALA A 81 10.43 -16.87 2.68
CA ALA A 81 9.59 -17.29 3.81
C ALA A 81 8.45 -18.26 3.43
N PHE A 82 8.02 -18.29 2.16
CA PHE A 82 6.86 -19.05 1.72
C PHE A 82 7.15 -19.96 0.52
N GLU A 83 6.43 -21.08 0.45
CA GLU A 83 6.44 -22.00 -0.69
C GLU A 83 5.53 -21.47 -1.81
N ILE A 84 6.03 -20.48 -2.54
CA ILE A 84 5.32 -19.84 -3.64
C ILE A 84 6.24 -19.71 -4.86
N PRO A 85 5.68 -19.80 -6.08
CA PRO A 85 6.48 -19.68 -7.29
C PRO A 85 6.91 -18.24 -7.51
N ASP A 86 8.15 -18.03 -7.94
CA ASP A 86 8.67 -16.70 -8.24
C ASP A 86 8.22 -16.20 -9.62
N THR A 87 6.93 -15.87 -9.73
CA THR A 87 6.30 -15.34 -10.94
C THR A 87 6.03 -13.84 -10.81
N GLN A 88 5.85 -13.15 -11.94
CA GLN A 88 5.46 -11.74 -11.93
C GLN A 88 4.14 -11.52 -11.14
N HIS A 89 3.15 -12.39 -11.33
CA HIS A 89 1.88 -12.34 -10.59
C HIS A 89 2.08 -12.46 -9.07
N THR A 90 2.95 -13.37 -8.62
CA THR A 90 3.30 -13.51 -7.21
C THR A 90 3.93 -12.22 -6.66
N ARG A 91 4.91 -11.67 -7.38
CA ARG A 91 5.60 -10.42 -7.00
C ARG A 91 4.61 -9.25 -6.91
N ASP A 92 3.74 -9.10 -7.89
CA ASP A 92 2.72 -8.05 -7.94
C ASP A 92 1.71 -8.21 -6.79
N THR A 93 1.30 -9.44 -6.47
CA THR A 93 0.41 -9.74 -5.35
C THR A 93 1.04 -9.38 -4.00
N ILE A 94 2.33 -9.68 -3.81
CA ILE A 94 3.10 -9.29 -2.61
C ILE A 94 3.11 -7.76 -2.49
N LEU A 95 3.49 -7.05 -3.56
CA LEU A 95 3.59 -5.58 -3.55
C LEU A 95 2.24 -4.88 -3.40
N HIS A 96 1.19 -5.43 -4.00
CA HIS A 96 -0.18 -4.95 -3.83
C HIS A 96 -0.61 -5.03 -2.36
N THR A 97 -0.41 -6.20 -1.74
CA THR A 97 -0.75 -6.42 -0.33
C THR A 97 0.12 -5.56 0.58
N ALA A 98 1.41 -5.40 0.27
CA ALA A 98 2.35 -4.54 1.00
C ALA A 98 1.91 -3.07 0.98
N ASN A 99 1.48 -2.56 -0.17
CA ASN A 99 0.94 -1.21 -0.29
C ASN A 99 -0.30 -1.02 0.59
N ASN A 100 -1.23 -1.99 0.60
CA ASN A 100 -2.42 -1.93 1.44
C ASN A 100 -2.06 -1.89 2.94
N LEU A 101 -1.09 -2.72 3.36
CA LEU A 101 -0.58 -2.73 4.73
C LEU A 101 0.11 -1.42 5.10
N TYR A 102 0.96 -0.88 4.21
CA TYR A 102 1.62 0.41 4.39
C TYR A 102 0.59 1.55 4.55
N ARG A 103 -0.44 1.57 3.70
CA ARG A 103 -1.53 2.56 3.78
C ARG A 103 -2.35 2.42 5.07
N TYR A 104 -2.68 1.19 5.46
CA TYR A 104 -3.39 0.91 6.71
C TYR A 104 -2.58 1.42 7.91
N ARG A 105 -1.28 1.13 7.94
CA ARG A 105 -0.36 1.63 8.96
C ARG A 105 -0.34 3.16 9.02
N ARG A 106 -0.26 3.84 7.88
CA ARG A 106 -0.35 5.32 7.82
C ARG A 106 -1.68 5.86 8.34
N SER A 107 -2.79 5.18 8.06
CA SER A 107 -4.10 5.57 8.61
C SER A 107 -4.09 5.52 10.13
N ARG A 108 -3.53 4.46 10.73
CA ARG A 108 -3.42 4.31 12.18
C ARG A 108 -2.52 5.38 12.81
N LEU A 109 -1.44 5.76 12.13
CA LEU A 109 -0.57 6.86 12.57
C LEU A 109 -1.29 8.21 12.51
N HIS A 110 -2.12 8.43 11.49
CA HIS A 110 -2.96 9.62 11.41
C HIS A 110 -4.06 9.63 12.50
N ASP A 111 -4.64 8.47 12.83
CA ASP A 111 -5.57 8.36 13.96
C ASP A 111 -4.90 8.65 15.30
N HIS A 112 -3.63 8.28 15.47
CA HIS A 112 -2.83 8.64 16.64
C HIS A 112 -2.52 10.14 16.67
N PHE A 113 -2.11 10.71 15.53
CA PHE A 113 -1.86 12.15 15.36
C PHE A 113 -3.08 13.00 15.78
N LYS A 114 -4.29 12.60 15.39
CA LYS A 114 -5.55 13.31 15.69
C LYS A 114 -5.91 13.37 17.19
N LYS A 115 -5.25 12.59 18.06
CA LYS A 115 -5.48 12.63 19.51
C LYS A 115 -4.90 13.86 20.19
N PHE A 116 -4.01 14.58 19.51
CA PHE A 116 -3.25 15.70 20.07
C PHE A 116 -3.56 16.98 19.30
N ALA A 117 -3.77 18.07 20.05
CA ALA A 117 -4.25 19.33 19.50
C ALA A 117 -3.10 20.13 18.89
N THR A 118 -1.97 20.21 19.59
CA THR A 118 -0.83 21.04 19.19
C THR A 118 0.27 20.23 18.51
N LYS A 119 1.12 20.91 17.75
CA LYS A 119 2.27 20.28 17.09
C LYS A 119 3.28 19.74 18.11
N GLU A 120 3.48 20.50 19.19
CA GLU A 120 4.37 20.16 20.29
C GLU A 120 3.91 18.89 21.00
N GLU A 121 2.61 18.78 21.31
CA GLU A 121 2.02 17.57 21.90
C GLU A 121 2.21 16.36 20.99
N ARG A 122 2.00 16.52 19.68
CA ARG A 122 2.20 15.43 18.71
C ARG A 122 3.64 14.94 18.72
N LEU A 123 4.62 15.86 18.69
CA LEU A 123 6.03 15.51 18.67
C LEU A 123 6.51 14.84 19.98
N GLN A 124 5.91 15.17 21.12
CA GLN A 124 6.19 14.49 22.40
C GLN A 124 5.55 13.10 22.49
N ASN A 125 4.49 12.82 21.72
CA ASN A 125 3.75 11.56 21.76
C ASN A 125 4.07 10.64 20.57
N ILE A 126 5.35 10.29 20.43
CA ILE A 126 5.85 9.39 19.38
C ILE A 126 5.31 7.95 19.62
N PRO A 127 4.69 7.30 18.63
CA PRO A 127 4.38 5.88 18.72
C PRO A 127 5.66 5.04 18.93
N GLU A 128 5.62 4.06 19.83
CA GLU A 128 6.75 3.20 20.22
C GLU A 128 7.50 2.58 19.03
N ASP A 129 6.80 2.33 17.94
CA ASP A 129 7.27 1.61 16.76
C ASP A 129 7.50 2.52 15.54
N VAL A 130 7.71 3.81 15.76
CA VAL A 130 8.09 4.80 14.73
C VAL A 130 9.29 5.58 15.22
N THR A 131 10.27 5.81 14.35
CA THR A 131 11.43 6.62 14.70
C THR A 131 11.05 8.10 14.82
N GLU A 132 11.82 8.88 15.59
CA GLU A 132 11.58 10.34 15.71
C GLU A 132 11.61 11.04 14.34
N VAL A 133 12.53 10.65 13.46
CA VAL A 133 12.65 11.20 12.10
C VAL A 133 11.38 10.96 11.28
N GLU A 134 10.89 9.71 11.28
CA GLU A 134 9.67 9.35 10.57
C GLU A 134 8.45 10.06 11.16
N TRP A 135 8.36 10.13 12.49
CA TRP A 135 7.23 10.76 13.16
C TRP A 135 7.20 12.27 12.91
N LYS A 136 8.33 12.96 12.99
CA LYS A 136 8.44 14.37 12.65
C LYS A 136 8.00 14.64 11.21
N PHE A 137 8.48 13.83 10.26
CA PHE A 137 8.04 13.91 8.87
C PHE A 137 6.52 13.73 8.73
N LEU A 138 5.96 12.74 9.44
CA LEU A 138 4.52 12.47 9.40
C LEU A 138 3.68 13.59 10.01
N VAL A 139 4.11 14.18 11.13
CA VAL A 139 3.45 15.33 11.75
C VAL A 139 3.42 16.50 10.76
N ASP A 140 4.58 16.85 10.19
CA ASP A 140 4.67 17.93 9.20
C ASP A 140 3.81 17.63 7.96
N TYR A 141 3.81 16.38 7.50
CA TYR A 141 3.00 15.95 6.36
C TYR A 141 1.50 16.02 6.65
N PHE A 142 1.04 15.55 7.81
CA PHE A 142 -0.37 15.57 8.19
C PHE A 142 -0.87 17.00 8.48
N ASP A 143 0.01 17.88 8.95
CA ASP A 143 -0.32 19.30 9.13
C ASP A 143 -0.30 20.12 7.84
N SER A 144 0.29 19.59 6.76
CA SER A 144 0.39 20.30 5.49
C SER A 144 -0.97 20.52 4.81
N ASP A 145 -1.16 21.70 4.20
CA ASP A 145 -2.40 22.03 3.48
C ASP A 145 -2.73 21.01 2.38
N PRO A 146 -1.79 20.53 1.54
CA PRO A 146 -2.09 19.52 0.53
C PRO A 146 -2.62 18.19 1.09
N PHE A 147 -2.36 17.90 2.37
CA PHE A 147 -2.93 16.73 3.01
C PHE A 147 -4.35 17.00 3.52
N LYS A 148 -4.59 18.19 4.08
CA LYS A 148 -5.90 18.62 4.61
C LYS A 148 -6.91 18.90 3.50
N THR A 149 -6.46 19.42 2.35
CA THR A 149 -7.31 19.76 1.18
C THR A 149 -7.51 18.59 0.22
N ARG A 150 -6.97 17.40 0.52
CA ARG A 150 -7.32 16.19 -0.24
C ARG A 150 -8.81 15.95 -0.10
N LEU A 151 -9.53 16.32 -1.15
CA LEU A 151 -10.92 15.95 -1.32
C LEU A 151 -11.04 14.43 -1.15
N PRO A 152 -12.07 13.94 -0.42
CA PRO A 152 -12.40 12.53 -0.40
C PRO A 152 -12.43 11.98 -1.83
N ALA A 153 -11.94 10.76 -2.04
CA ALA A 153 -11.90 10.14 -3.37
C ALA A 153 -13.25 10.20 -4.11
N ALA A 154 -14.36 10.21 -3.37
CA ALA A 154 -15.70 10.42 -3.90
C ALA A 154 -15.89 11.76 -4.64
N LEU A 155 -15.31 12.86 -4.17
CA LEU A 155 -15.44 14.18 -4.82
C LEU A 155 -14.49 14.32 -6.03
N PHE A 156 -13.33 13.67 -6.02
CA PHE A 156 -12.41 13.67 -7.16
C PHE A 156 -13.05 13.01 -8.39
N ASN A 157 -13.78 11.89 -8.20
CA ASN A 157 -14.49 11.19 -9.27
C ASN A 157 -15.67 12.00 -9.84
N ILE A 158 -16.34 12.80 -9.01
CA ILE A 158 -17.45 13.67 -9.46
C ILE A 158 -16.91 14.80 -10.33
N ILE A 159 -15.79 15.43 -9.94
CA ILE A 159 -15.18 16.53 -10.71
C ILE A 159 -14.65 16.02 -12.07
N THR A 160 -14.05 14.82 -12.13
CA THR A 160 -13.60 14.25 -13.39
C THR A 160 -14.75 13.89 -14.33
N ASN A 161 -15.91 13.50 -13.80
CA ASN A 161 -17.10 13.19 -14.61
C ASN A 161 -17.86 14.44 -15.07
N LEU A 162 -17.75 15.57 -14.34
CA LEU A 162 -18.33 16.86 -14.75
C LEU A 162 -17.45 17.63 -15.74
N SER A 163 -16.17 17.24 -15.89
CA SER A 163 -15.22 17.83 -16.83
C SER A 163 -15.13 17.07 -18.18
N GLY A 164 -15.98 16.06 -18.39
CA GLY A 164 -16.00 15.24 -19.60
C GLY A 164 -16.90 15.82 -20.69
N SER A 165 -16.38 16.82 -21.41
CA SER A 165 -16.58 17.13 -22.83
C SER A 165 -17.99 17.04 -23.43
N ASP A 166 -18.70 18.17 -23.38
CA ASP A 166 -19.44 18.65 -24.54
C ASP A 166 -18.41 19.06 -25.62
N GLU A 167 -18.21 18.21 -26.63
CA GLU A 167 -17.96 18.69 -27.99
C GLU A 167 -18.71 17.80 -28.98
N ALA A 168 -19.46 18.49 -29.82
CA ALA A 168 -20.49 17.98 -30.70
C ALA A 168 -19.91 17.12 -31.83
N SER A 169 -20.70 16.13 -32.25
CA SER A 169 -20.66 15.67 -33.65
C SER A 169 -20.83 16.84 -34.60
N PRO A 170 -20.13 16.82 -35.75
CA PRO A 170 -20.77 17.20 -36.98
C PRO A 170 -20.90 16.01 -37.92
N ALA A 171 -21.99 16.09 -38.67
CA ALA A 171 -22.51 15.11 -39.60
C ALA A 171 -21.53 14.73 -40.72
N ASN A 172 -21.69 13.51 -41.22
CA ASN A 172 -21.37 13.19 -42.61
C ASN A 172 -22.13 14.13 -43.55
N PRO A 173 -21.49 14.60 -44.63
CA PRO A 173 -22.16 14.76 -45.90
C PRO A 173 -21.60 13.78 -46.93
N MET A 174 -22.55 13.12 -47.54
CA MET A 174 -22.50 12.37 -48.79
C MET A 174 -21.96 13.24 -49.94
N ASP A 175 -21.32 12.58 -50.91
CA ASP A 175 -21.22 12.89 -52.35
C ASP A 175 -20.89 14.32 -52.80
N ASP A 176 -19.75 14.48 -53.48
CA ASP A 176 -19.76 15.13 -54.80
C ASP A 176 -18.65 14.59 -55.71
N ILE A 177 -19.10 14.20 -56.89
CA ILE A 177 -18.36 13.84 -58.10
C ILE A 177 -17.72 15.11 -58.68
N MET A 178 -16.43 15.08 -59.05
CA MET A 178 -15.93 15.72 -60.28
C MET A 178 -14.68 14.99 -60.79
N ASP A 179 -14.73 14.71 -62.09
CA ASP A 179 -13.70 14.15 -62.99
C ASP A 179 -12.51 15.10 -63.27
N ASP A 180 -11.55 14.56 -64.02
CA ASP A 180 -10.37 15.13 -64.71
C ASP A 180 -9.17 15.52 -63.83
N ASP A 181 -7.93 15.07 -64.06
CA ASP A 181 -7.23 14.82 -65.33
C ASP A 181 -5.96 13.96 -65.10
N ALA A 182 -5.70 13.01 -66.01
CA ALA A 182 -4.42 12.37 -66.44
C ALA A 182 -4.52 10.85 -66.68
#